data_AF-A0A7J8L9W3-F1
#
_entry.id   AF-A0A7J8L9W3-F1
#
_cell.length_a   1.000
_cell.length_b   1.000
_cell.length_c   1.000
_cell.angle_alpha   90.00
_cell.angle_beta   90.00
_cell.angle_gamma   90.00
#
_symmetry.space_group_name_H-M   'P 1'
#
loop_
_entity.id
_entity.type
_entity.pdbx_description
1 polymer ?
#
loop_
_entity_poly.entity_id
_entity_poly.type
_entity_poly.pdbx_seq_one_letter_code
_entity_poly.pdbx_strand_id
1 'polypeptide(L)' 'MAETRACLQAIIMAKDIGFQDICIEGDALTIIRKLNSADEDRSCISNLIKEIKGRGYNFRSLSFKH' A
#
# COMPACT_ATOMS: atom_id res chain seq x y z
N MET A 1 -5.57 -0.96 -11.17
CA MET A 1 -5.60 0.51 -10.97
C MET A 1 -6.58 0.91 -9.88
N ALA A 2 -7.85 0.49 -9.94
CA ALA A 2 -8.84 0.77 -8.89
C ALA A 2 -8.37 0.28 -7.51
N GLU A 3 -8.00 -1.01 -7.41
CA GLU A 3 -7.45 -1.63 -6.20
C GLU A 3 -6.24 -0.90 -5.61
N THR A 4 -5.29 -0.50 -6.46
CA THR A 4 -4.10 0.26 -6.03
C THR A 4 -4.49 1.63 -5.46
N ARG A 5 -5.49 2.30 -6.05
CA ARG A 5 -6.00 3.57 -5.54
C ARG A 5 -6.77 3.38 -4.24
N ALA A 6 -7.56 2.32 -4.11
CA ALA A 6 -8.24 1.97 -2.88
C ALA A 6 -7.24 1.73 -1.74
N CYS A 7 -6.15 0.99 -2.02
CA CYS A 7 -5.05 0.77 -1.08
C CYS A 7 -4.38 2.08 -0.64
N LEU A 8 -4.11 2.99 -1.58
CA LEU A 8 -3.57 4.32 -1.26
C LEU A 8 -4.53 5.13 -0.38
N GLN A 9 -5.83 5.11 -0.69
CA GLN A 9 -6.84 5.80 0.11
C GLN A 9 -6.96 5.22 1.52
N ALA A 10 -6.88 3.89 1.68
CA ALA A 10 -6.86 3.24 2.98
C ALA A 10 -5.69 3.72 3.84
N ILE A 11 -4.50 3.89 3.24
CA ILE A 11 -3.32 4.41 3.92
C ILE A 11 -3.50 5.87 4.34
N ILE A 12 -4.02 6.71 3.44
CA ILE A 12 -4.27 8.12 3.73
C ILE A 12 -5.27 8.24 4.88
N MET A 13 -6.41 7.52 4.79
CA MET A 13 -7.43 7.49 5.82
C MET A 13 -6.86 7.01 7.16
N ALA A 14 -6.06 5.94 7.17
CA ALA A 14 -5.49 5.42 8.40
C ALA A 14 -4.50 6.40 9.06
N LYS A 15 -3.74 7.14 8.24
CA LYS A 15 -2.89 8.23 8.72
C LYS A 15 -3.72 9.36 9.35
N ASP A 16 -4.78 9.78 8.67
CA ASP A 16 -5.64 10.89 9.12
C ASP A 16 -6.38 10.56 10.42
N ILE A 17 -6.73 9.29 10.63
CA ILE A 17 -7.31 8.78 11.89
C ILE A 17 -6.25 8.68 13.00
N GLY A 18 -4.97 8.60 12.64
CA GLY A 18 -3.86 8.47 13.59
C GLY A 18 -3.48 7.03 13.94
N PHE A 19 -3.87 6.04 13.11
CA PHE A 19 -3.38 4.68 13.26
C PHE A 19 -1.88 4.60 13.00
N GLN A 20 -1.21 3.74 13.76
CA GLN A 20 0.24 3.53 13.68
C GLN A 20 0.61 2.10 13.29
N ASP A 21 -0.29 1.15 13.51
CA ASP A 21 -0.12 -0.26 13.19
C ASP A 21 -1.26 -0.70 12.27
N ILE A 22 -0.94 -0.96 10.99
CA ILE A 22 -1.93 -1.17 9.93
C ILE A 22 -1.71 -2.52 9.25
N CYS A 23 -2.83 -3.23 9.02
CA CYS A 23 -2.92 -4.37 8.12
C CYS A 23 -3.93 -4.04 7.02
N ILE A 24 -3.48 -4.05 5.76
CA ILE A 24 -4.35 -3.83 4.60
C ILE A 24 -4.60 -5.17 3.93
N GLU A 25 -5.86 -5.60 3.95
CA GLU A 25 -6.35 -6.82 3.31
C GLU A 25 -7.08 -6.48 2.01
N GLY A 26 -6.82 -7.26 0.95
CA GLY A 26 -7.48 -7.05 -0.35
C GLY A 26 -7.35 -8.25 -1.29
N ASP A 27 -8.35 -8.42 -2.15
CA ASP A 27 -8.43 -9.53 -3.10
C ASP A 27 -7.46 -9.39 -4.30
N ALA A 28 -6.86 -8.20 -4.46
CA ALA A 28 -5.94 -7.87 -5.52
C ALA A 28 -4.54 -8.45 -5.30
N LEU A 29 -4.41 -9.78 -5.40
CA LEU A 29 -3.16 -10.53 -5.13
C LEU A 29 -1.94 -9.93 -5.86
N THR A 30 -2.10 -9.50 -7.12
CA THR A 30 -1.01 -8.85 -7.88
C THR A 30 -0.52 -7.56 -7.23
N ILE A 31 -1.44 -6.76 -6.67
CA ILE A 31 -1.10 -5.50 -5.99
C ILE A 31 -0.41 -5.80 -4.67
N ILE A 32 -0.97 -6.69 -3.85
CA ILE A 32 -0.38 -7.13 -2.57
C ILE A 32 1.04 -7.66 -2.79
N ARG A 33 1.26 -8.50 -3.81
CA ARG A 33 2.59 -9.00 -4.17
C ARG A 33 3.56 -7.89 -4.58
N LYS A 34 3.12 -6.91 -5.38
CA LYS A 34 3.96 -5.76 -5.79
C LYS A 34 4.32 -4.87 -4.60
N LEU A 35 3.39 -4.70 -3.65
CA LEU A 35 3.61 -3.94 -2.43
C LEU A 35 4.59 -4.64 -1.48
N ASN A 36 4.53 -5.97 -1.40
CA ASN A 36 5.44 -6.78 -0.59
C ASN A 36 6.78 -7.09 -1.27
N SER A 37 6.91 -6.93 -2.59
CA SER A 37 8.16 -7.16 -3.32
C SER A 37 9.18 -6.05 -3.04
N ALA A 38 10.46 -6.41 -2.90
CA ALA A 38 11.57 -5.45 -2.83
C ALA A 38 11.97 -4.90 -4.21
N ASP A 39 11.53 -5.54 -5.30
CA ASP A 39 11.86 -5.16 -6.66
C ASP A 39 11.17 -3.86 -7.07
N GLU A 40 11.81 -3.13 -7.99
CA GLU A 40 11.20 -1.96 -8.60
C GLU A 40 10.06 -2.38 -9.53
N ASP A 41 8.86 -1.86 -9.26
CA ASP A 41 7.74 -2.03 -10.16
C ASP A 41 7.94 -1.18 -11.42
N ARG A 42 7.92 -1.84 -12.60
CA ARG A 42 8.03 -1.20 -13.93
C ARG A 42 6.70 -1.10 -14.67
N SER A 43 5.58 -1.32 -13.99
CA SER A 43 4.26 -1.29 -14.59
C SER A 43 3.65 0.11 -14.56
N CYS A 44 2.50 0.30 -15.22
CA CYS A 44 1.80 1.58 -15.30
C CYS A 44 1.32 2.12 -13.92
N ILE A 45 1.39 1.30 -12.86
CA ILE A 45 1.03 1.68 -11.49
C ILE A 45 2.25 1.88 -10.58
N SER A 46 3.47 1.84 -11.11
CA SER A 46 4.71 1.97 -10.36
C SER A 46 4.75 3.21 -9.46
N ASN A 47 4.27 4.35 -9.96
CA ASN A 47 4.19 5.59 -9.19
C ASN A 47 3.29 5.44 -7.95
N LEU A 48 2.16 4.75 -8.07
CA LEU A 48 1.25 4.49 -6.95
C LEU A 48 1.89 3.53 -5.94
N ILE A 49 2.58 2.50 -6.41
CA ILE A 49 3.31 1.56 -5.55
C ILE A 49 4.41 2.30 -4.76
N LYS A 50 5.17 3.17 -5.42
CA LYS A 50 6.20 4.00 -4.78
C LYS A 50 5.60 4.95 -3.75
N GLU A 51 4.47 5.58 -4.06
CA GLU A 51 3.77 6.45 -3.11
C GLU A 51 3.26 5.69 -1.88
N ILE A 52 2.64 4.53 -2.07
CA ILE A 52 2.17 3.67 -0.98
C ILE A 52 3.34 3.29 -0.06
N LYS A 53 4.45 2.78 -0.62
CA LYS A 53 5.64 2.41 0.14
C LYS A 53 6.25 3.61 0.87
N GLY A 54 6.34 4.76 0.19
CA GLY A 54 6.85 6.00 0.77
C GLY A 54 5.99 6.53 1.93
N ARG A 55 4.67 6.42 1.83
CA ARG A 55 3.77 6.77 2.95
C ARG A 55 3.85 5.77 4.10
N GLY A 56 4.21 4.52 3.80
CA GLY A 56 4.41 3.44 4.77
C GLY A 56 5.38 3.79 5.90
N TYR A 57 6.41 4.60 5.62
CA TYR A 57 7.38 5.04 6.63
C TYR A 57 6.80 5.91 7.75
N ASN A 58 5.57 6.42 7.60
CA ASN A 58 4.90 7.19 8.65
C ASN A 58 4.24 6.31 9.72
N PHE A 59 4.18 4.99 9.50
CA PHE A 59 3.59 4.04 10.42
C PHE A 59 4.67 3.26 11.15
N ARG A 60 4.35 2.86 12.38
CA ARG A 60 5.18 1.91 13.13
C ARG A 60 5.19 0.54 12.47
N SER A 61 4.02 0.10 12.01
CA SER A 61 3.85 -1.19 11.34
C SER A 61 2.88 -1.05 10.19
N LEU A 62 3.25 -1.60 9.03
CA LEU A 62 2.40 -1.69 7.85
C LEU A 62 2.60 -3.06 7.21
N SER A 63 1.50 -3.79 7.04
CA SER A 63 1.48 -5.10 6.38
C SER A 63 0.38 -5.19 5.33
N PHE A 64 0.65 -5.95 4.27
CA PHE A 64 -0.29 -6.18 3.18
C PHE A 64 -0.60 -7.67 3.08
N LYS A 65 -1.89 -8.02 3.13
CA LYS A 65 -2.39 -9.39 3.07
C LYS A 65 -3.44 -9.56 1.97
N HIS A 66 -3.54 -10.80 1.48
CA HIS A 66 -4.56 -11.22 0.53
C HIS A 66 -5.61 -12.04 1.25
#